data_AF-A0A6P0UW99-F1
#
_entry.id   AF-A0A6P0UW99-F1
#
_cell.length_a   1.000
_cell.length_b   1.000
_cell.length_c   1.000
_cell.angle_alpha   90.00
_cell.angle_beta   90.00
_cell.angle_gamma   90.00
#
_symmetry.space_group_name_H-M   'P 1'
#
loop_
_entity.id
_entity.type
_entity.pdbx_description
1 polymer ?
#
loop_
_entity_poly.entity_id
_entity_poly.type
_entity_poly.pdbx_seq_one_letter_code
_entity_poly.pdbx_strand_id
1 'polypeptide(L)' 'MSEEIIVHVRLREDGTVIQVLPDGSETIIESQTNWERVDNMTDEEIEIAALSDPDCPPSPLGRFQPKSLQSVKIS' A
#
# COMPACT_ATOMS: atom_id res chain seq x y z
N MET A 1 18.97 -8.12 22.78
CA MET A 1 19.14 -6.68 22.49
C MET A 1 18.74 -6.50 21.05
N SER A 2 17.57 -5.94 20.77
CA SER A 2 17.15 -5.63 19.40
C SER A 2 17.86 -4.35 18.98
N GLU A 3 18.64 -4.42 17.91
CA GLU A 3 19.19 -3.24 17.26
C GLU A 3 18.05 -2.56 16.49
N GLU A 4 17.77 -1.31 16.83
CA GLU A 4 16.82 -0.48 16.08
C GLU A 4 17.55 0.09 14.86
N ILE A 5 17.16 -0.37 13.67
CA ILE A 5 17.70 0.10 12.39
C ILE A 5 16.69 1.08 11.79
N ILE A 6 17.05 2.35 11.72
CA ILE A 6 16.24 3.39 11.08
C ILE A 6 16.67 3.52 9.62
N VAL A 7 15.73 3.28 8.70
CA VAL A 7 15.96 3.43 7.27
C VAL A 7 15.25 4.70 6.78
N HIS A 8 15.98 5.58 6.09
CA HIS A 8 15.41 6.77 5.48
C HIS A 8 14.95 6.45 4.06
N VAL A 9 13.66 6.65 3.78
CA VAL A 9 13.05 6.41 2.48
C VAL A 9 12.54 7.73 1.92
N ARG A 10 12.69 7.94 0.62
CA ARG A 10 12.12 9.09 -0.10
C ARG A 10 11.38 8.62 -1.33
N LEU A 11 10.25 9.27 -1.61
CA LEU A 11 9.55 9.17 -2.88
C LEU A 11 10.01 10.31 -3.79
N ARG A 12 10.48 9.99 -4.99
CA ARG A 12 10.85 10.97 -6.00
C ARG A 12 9.61 11.42 -6.78
N GLU A 13 9.74 12.55 -7.49
CA GLU A 13 8.66 13.10 -8.32
C GLU A 13 8.24 12.17 -9.47
N ASP A 14 9.14 11.29 -9.91
CA ASP A 14 8.88 10.27 -10.94
C ASP A 14 8.15 9.03 -10.42
N GLY A 15 7.82 8.98 -9.12
CA GLY A 15 7.17 7.84 -8.47
C GLY A 15 8.13 6.76 -7.97
N THR A 16 9.44 6.91 -8.20
CA THR A 16 10.45 5.95 -7.72
C THR A 16 10.66 6.10 -6.22
N VAL A 17 10.66 4.96 -5.51
CA VAL A 17 11.01 4.90 -4.09
C VAL A 17 12.51 4.63 -3.95
N ILE A 18 13.20 5.48 -3.20
CA ILE A 18 14.64 5.32 -2.91
C ILE A 18 14.90 5.19 -1.41
N GLN A 19 15.86 4.34 -1.08
CA GLN A 19 16.48 4.25 0.23
C GLN A 19 17.73 5.14 0.26
N VAL A 20 17.81 6.03 1.25
CA VAL A 20 19.01 6.82 1.52
C VAL A 20 19.81 6.12 2.62
N LEU A 21 21.03 5.70 2.30
CA LEU A 21 21.94 5.03 3.21
C LEU A 21 22.67 6.04 4.11
N PRO A 22 23.22 5.61 5.27
CA PRO A 22 23.91 6.50 6.20
C PRO A 22 25.14 7.22 5.61
N ASP A 23 25.74 6.67 4.56
CA ASP A 23 26.85 7.27 3.81
C ASP A 23 26.37 8.31 2.77
N GLY A 24 25.07 8.55 2.69
CA GLY A 24 24.44 9.46 1.74
C GLY A 24 24.22 8.86 0.35
N SER A 25 24.59 7.59 0.13
CA SER A 25 24.29 6.91 -1.13
C SER A 25 22.81 6.54 -1.23
N GLU A 26 22.31 6.39 -2.46
CA GLU A 26 20.90 6.11 -2.73
C GLU A 26 20.75 4.77 -3.46
N THR A 27 19.83 3.94 -2.98
CA THR A 27 19.49 2.65 -3.62
C THR A 27 18.01 2.65 -3.97
N ILE A 28 17.65 2.16 -5.16
CA ILE A 28 16.26 2.04 -5.58
C ILE A 28 15.60 0.88 -4.81
N ILE A 29 14.39 1.11 -4.30
CA ILE A 29 13.56 0.06 -3.74
C ILE A 29 12.60 -0.40 -4.83
N GLU A 30 12.87 -1.58 -5.38
CA GLU A 30 12.02 -2.20 -6.41
C GLU A 30 10.64 -2.56 -5.82
N SER A 31 9.59 -2.33 -6.60
CA SER A 31 8.26 -2.80 -6.24
C SER A 31 8.21 -4.32 -6.30
N GLN A 32 7.82 -4.96 -5.20
CA GLN A 32 7.56 -6.40 -5.19
C GLN A 32 6.27 -6.75 -5.94
N THR A 33 5.33 -5.80 -6.00
CA THR A 33 4.08 -5.94 -6.75
C THR A 33 4.32 -5.59 -8.22
N ASN A 34 3.91 -6.48 -9.12
CA ASN A 34 3.91 -6.21 -10.55
C ASN A 34 2.70 -5.34 -10.91
N TRP A 35 2.90 -4.02 -10.89
CA TRP A 35 1.86 -3.04 -11.20
C TRP A 35 1.48 -3.03 -12.68
N GLU A 36 2.41 -3.29 -13.59
CA GLU A 36 2.11 -3.39 -15.04
C GLU A 36 1.09 -4.50 -15.33
N ARG A 37 1.19 -5.63 -14.62
CA ARG A 37 0.18 -6.69 -14.71
C ARG A 37 -1.19 -6.20 -14.22
N VAL A 38 -1.22 -5.46 -13.12
CA VAL A 38 -2.48 -4.95 -12.53
C VAL A 38 -3.12 -3.91 -13.44
N ASP A 39 -2.34 -3.01 -14.03
CA ASP A 39 -2.84 -1.97 -14.95
C ASP A 39 -3.44 -2.55 -16.24
N ASN A 40 -3.03 -3.76 -16.62
CA ASN A 40 -3.57 -4.47 -17.78
C ASN A 40 -4.79 -5.35 -17.44
N MET A 41 -5.16 -5.49 -16.17
CA MET A 41 -6.34 -6.26 -15.78
C MET A 41 -7.62 -5.47 -16.06
N THR A 42 -8.64 -6.18 -16.48
CA THR A 42 -10.00 -5.66 -16.54
C THR A 42 -10.61 -5.54 -15.14
N ASP A 43 -11.63 -4.69 -14.99
CA ASP A 43 -12.35 -4.54 -13.72
C ASP A 43 -12.90 -5.88 -13.20
N GLU A 44 -13.39 -6.76 -14.08
CA GLU A 44 -13.89 -8.09 -13.72
C GLU A 44 -12.76 -9.00 -13.19
N GLU A 45 -11.57 -8.96 -13.80
CA GLU A 45 -10.42 -9.73 -13.32
C GLU A 45 -9.93 -9.22 -11.96
N ILE A 46 -9.97 -7.91 -11.73
CA ILE A 46 -9.67 -7.31 -10.43
C ILE A 46 -10.69 -7.76 -9.38
N GLU A 47 -11.99 -7.75 -9.70
CA GLU A 47 -13.04 -8.22 -8.79
C GLU A 47 -12.88 -9.69 -8.42
N ILE A 48 -12.56 -10.56 -9.38
CA ILE A 48 -12.31 -11.98 -9.13
C ILE A 48 -11.09 -12.16 -8.24
N ALA A 49 -9.99 -11.45 -8.53
CA ALA A 49 -8.78 -11.51 -7.72
C ALA A 49 -9.07 -11.10 -6.27
N ALA A 50 -9.81 -9.99 -6.08
CA ALA A 50 -10.19 -9.50 -4.77
C ALA A 50 -11.13 -10.46 -4.01
N LEU A 51 -12.08 -11.12 -4.69
CA LEU A 51 -12.99 -12.10 -4.07
C LEU A 51 -12.29 -13.40 -3.67
N SER A 52 -11.23 -13.77 -4.41
CA SER A 52 -10.45 -14.98 -4.16
C SER A 52 -9.31 -14.78 -3.15
N ASP A 53 -9.06 -13.54 -2.72
CA ASP A 53 -7.97 -13.19 -1.83
C ASP A 53 -8.20 -13.76 -0.41
N PRO A 54 -7.37 -14.72 0.06
CA PRO A 54 -7.52 -15.30 1.39
C PRO A 54 -7.24 -14.29 2.51
N ASP A 55 -6.45 -13.24 2.24
CA ASP A 55 -6.10 -12.20 3.20
C ASP A 55 -7.17 -11.10 3.28
N CYS A 56 -8.13 -11.10 2.36
CA CYS A 56 -9.29 -10.23 2.35
C CYS A 56 -10.60 -11.03 2.55
N PRO A 57 -10.77 -11.74 3.68
CA PRO A 57 -11.97 -12.52 3.91
C PRO A 57 -13.20 -11.61 3.98
N PRO A 58 -14.37 -12.07 3.52
CA PRO A 58 -15.60 -11.29 3.59
C PRO A 58 -15.89 -10.91 5.05
N SER A 59 -16.07 -9.61 5.31
CA SER A 59 -16.36 -9.14 6.66
C SER A 59 -17.69 -9.74 7.16
N PRO A 60 -17.77 -10.26 8.40
CA PRO A 60 -18.94 -10.96 8.93
C PRO A 60 -20.23 -10.11 9.04
N LEU A 61 -20.17 -8.81 8.76
CA LEU A 61 -21.32 -7.89 8.78
C LEU A 61 -21.89 -7.55 7.39
N GLY A 62 -21.38 -8.17 6.32
CA GLY A 62 -21.71 -7.76 4.95
C GLY A 62 -21.21 -6.35 4.65
N ARG A 63 -21.15 -5.98 3.36
CA ARG A 63 -20.81 -4.66 2.79
C ARG A 63 -20.42 -3.58 3.81
N PHE A 64 -19.19 -3.10 3.75
CA PHE A 64 -18.70 -1.89 4.41
C PHE A 64 -19.84 -0.86 4.55
N GLN A 65 -20.38 -0.70 5.77
CA GLN A 65 -21.20 0.46 6.07
C GLN A 65 -20.20 1.62 6.22
N PRO A 66 -20.21 2.64 5.32
CA PRO A 66 -19.44 3.83 5.58
C PRO A 66 -19.95 4.39 6.91
N LYS A 67 -19.12 4.31 7.96
CA LYS A 67 -19.43 4.99 9.22
C LYS A 67 -19.66 6.44 8.84
N SER A 68 -20.87 6.95 9.10
CA SER A 68 -21.17 8.36 8.91
C SER A 68 -20.04 9.16 9.54
N LEU A 69 -19.40 10.03 8.77
CA LEU A 69 -18.45 11.02 9.30
C LEU A 69 -19.18 11.78 10.41
N GLN A 70 -18.99 11.37 11.66
CA GLN A 70 -19.38 12.20 12.79
C GLN A 70 -18.46 13.40 12.71
N SER A 71 -19.05 14.54 12.34
CA SER A 71 -18.41 15.84 12.32
C SER A 71 -17.58 16.02 13.58
N VAL A 72 -16.25 15.99 13.44
CA VAL A 72 -15.34 16.37 14.52
C VAL A 72 -15.58 17.86 14.76
N LYS A 73 -16.29 18.20 15.84
CA LYS A 73 -16.32 19.57 16.36
C LYS A 73 -14.96 19.85 16.97
N ILE A 74 -14.16 20.61 16.25
CA ILE A 74 -12.98 21.27 16.80
C ILE A 74 -13.51 22.33 17.77
N SER A 75 -13.16 22.20 19.06
CA SER A 75 -13.36 23.24 20.09
C SER A 75 -12.02 23.83 20.46
#